data_AF-A0A2D4I7Z0-F1
#
_entry.id   AF-A0A2D4I7Z0-F1
#
_cell.length_a   1.000
_cell.length_b   1.000
_cell.length_c   1.000
_cell.angle_alpha   90.00
_cell.angle_beta   90.00
_cell.angle_gamma   90.00
#
_symmetry.space_group_name_H-M   'P 1'
#
loop_
_entity.id
_entity.type
_entity.pdbx_description
1 polymer ?
#
loop_
_entity_poly.entity_id
_entity_poly.type
_entity_poly.pdbx_seq_one_letter_code
_entity_poly.pdbx_strand_id
1 'polypeptide(L)'
;GLSRASSLPATARIAFFASSNGDEDSGVKSPDTSLFVPLQVSPQTFAPEVDVGAELTSPLNKSEVLKTLNKFCKRREVQKLAAENGLDARLFHQVFVSFRKYIIESSFLNPDLHIILNDICCGAGHVDDLFPFFLQHARQIFPMLECMDDLRKISDLRLPPNWYPEARAVERKIVFHAGPTNSGKTYHAIQRYLKAESGVYCGPLKLLAHEIFQKSNDAVSMSLNLHLILPFLQSYCKHDCWLKKCVLT
;
A
#
# COMPACT_ATOMS: atom_id res chain seq x y z
N GLY A 1 70.46 11.26 -10.94
CA GLY A 1 70.00 9.87 -11.14
C GLY A 1 69.32 9.40 -9.87
N LEU A 2 68.22 8.68 -10.04
CA LEU A 2 67.31 8.05 -9.08
C LEU A 2 67.99 7.55 -7.77
N SER A 3 67.36 7.63 -6.60
CA SER A 3 66.24 6.75 -6.24
C SER A 3 65.56 7.23 -4.93
N ARG A 4 64.23 7.38 -4.98
CA ARG A 4 63.38 7.78 -3.85
C ARG A 4 62.46 6.59 -3.52
N ALA A 5 62.44 6.20 -2.25
CA ALA A 5 61.68 5.07 -1.72
C ALA A 5 60.18 5.18 -2.02
N SER A 6 59.58 4.11 -2.52
CA SER A 6 58.15 3.96 -2.75
C SER A 6 57.47 3.32 -1.53
N SER A 7 56.85 4.15 -0.69
CA SER A 7 55.89 3.71 0.33
C SER A 7 54.47 3.73 -0.25
N LEU A 8 53.87 2.55 -0.39
CA LEU A 8 52.44 2.35 -0.63
C LEU A 8 51.62 2.83 0.59
N PRO A 9 50.49 3.55 0.42
CA PRO A 9 49.47 3.58 1.45
C PRO A 9 48.37 2.57 1.13
N ALA A 10 48.07 1.74 2.12
CA ALA A 10 47.00 0.78 2.15
C ALA A 10 45.63 1.46 1.98
N THR A 11 44.93 1.14 0.90
CA THR A 11 43.53 1.55 0.70
C THR A 11 42.64 0.62 1.52
N ALA A 12 42.13 1.13 2.63
CA ALA A 12 41.15 0.48 3.47
C ALA A 12 39.93 0.05 2.63
N ARG A 13 39.70 -1.27 2.53
CA ARG A 13 38.45 -1.83 2.06
C ARG A 13 37.40 -1.54 3.13
N ILE A 14 36.58 -0.51 2.92
CA ILE A 14 35.35 -0.31 3.69
C ILE A 14 34.35 -1.34 3.18
N ALA A 15 34.34 -2.52 3.82
CA ALA A 15 33.25 -3.47 3.69
C ALA A 15 32.03 -2.82 4.36
N PHE A 16 31.03 -2.43 3.57
CA PHE A 16 29.70 -2.14 4.08
C PHE A 16 29.05 -3.45 4.50
N PHE A 17 29.39 -3.93 5.70
CA PHE A 17 28.51 -4.83 6.43
C PHE A 17 27.34 -3.99 6.92
N ALA A 18 26.20 -4.10 6.23
CA ALA A 18 24.92 -3.66 6.77
C ALA A 18 24.58 -4.61 7.93
N SER A 19 25.10 -4.30 9.12
CA SER A 19 24.69 -4.97 10.35
C SER A 19 23.29 -4.48 10.68
N SER A 20 22.29 -5.29 10.34
CA SER A 20 20.95 -5.19 10.89
C SER A 20 21.05 -5.46 12.39
N ASN A 21 20.84 -4.43 13.21
CA ASN A 21 20.39 -4.57 14.59
C ASN A 21 19.78 -3.23 15.00
N GLY A 22 18.49 -3.12 14.69
CA GLY A 22 17.57 -2.15 15.26
C GLY A 22 16.31 -2.91 15.59
N ASP A 23 16.34 -3.67 16.68
CA ASP A 23 15.14 -4.05 17.42
C ASP A 23 14.57 -2.75 18.01
N GLU A 24 13.87 -1.97 17.18
CA GLU A 24 12.89 -1.02 17.65
C GLU A 24 11.53 -1.65 17.40
N ASP A 25 10.87 -2.03 18.50
CA ASP A 25 9.49 -2.47 18.60
C ASP A 25 8.57 -1.48 17.86
N SER A 26 8.39 -1.72 16.57
CA SER A 26 7.43 -0.99 15.76
C SER A 26 6.05 -1.52 16.11
N GLY A 27 5.46 -0.98 17.17
CA GLY A 27 4.05 -1.18 17.47
C GLY A 27 3.25 -0.97 16.19
N VAL A 28 2.70 -2.07 15.65
CA VAL A 28 1.96 -2.07 14.39
C VAL A 28 0.79 -1.10 14.60
N LYS A 29 0.91 0.11 14.04
CA LYS A 29 -0.20 1.06 14.05
C LYS A 29 -1.33 0.41 13.28
N SER A 30 -2.47 0.25 13.94
CA SER A 30 -3.69 -0.21 13.31
C SER A 30 -4.01 0.68 12.09
N PRO A 31 -4.56 0.11 11.01
CA PRO A 31 -4.91 0.89 9.83
C PRO A 31 -5.83 2.06 10.22
N ASP A 32 -5.59 3.22 9.63
CA ASP A 32 -6.49 4.36 9.80
C ASP A 32 -7.80 4.06 9.06
N THR A 33 -8.78 3.58 9.82
CA THR A 33 -10.10 3.23 9.33
C THR A 33 -10.85 4.43 8.77
N SER A 34 -10.41 5.67 9.06
CA SER A 34 -11.03 6.92 8.58
C SER A 34 -11.11 6.97 7.05
N LEU A 35 -10.12 6.37 6.39
CA LEU A 35 -9.97 6.31 4.94
C LEU A 35 -10.94 5.32 4.28
N PHE A 36 -11.59 4.46 5.05
CA PHE A 36 -12.51 3.48 4.49
C PHE A 36 -13.86 4.14 4.18
N VAL A 37 -14.18 4.17 2.89
CA VAL A 37 -15.45 4.70 2.38
C VAL A 37 -16.44 3.52 2.25
N PRO A 38 -17.61 3.59 2.89
CA PRO A 38 -18.57 2.49 2.84
C PRO A 38 -19.18 2.32 1.45
N LEU A 39 -19.15 1.09 0.93
CA LEU A 39 -19.89 0.73 -0.27
C LEU A 39 -21.37 0.52 0.06
N GLN A 40 -22.26 0.91 -0.87
CA GLN A 40 -23.68 0.71 -0.69
C GLN A 40 -24.07 -0.73 -1.07
N VAL A 41 -24.61 -1.47 -0.09
CA VAL A 41 -25.23 -2.77 -0.33
C VAL A 41 -26.73 -2.54 -0.50
N SER A 42 -27.24 -2.70 -1.73
CA SER A 42 -28.66 -2.53 -2.03
C SER A 42 -29.47 -3.76 -1.57
N PRO A 43 -30.66 -3.55 -0.97
CA PRO A 43 -31.64 -4.62 -0.75
C PRO A 43 -31.91 -5.37 -2.05
N GLN A 44 -32.01 -6.70 -2.00
CA GLN A 44 -32.40 -7.48 -3.17
C GLN A 44 -33.87 -7.20 -3.49
N THR A 45 -34.12 -6.48 -4.59
CA THR A 45 -35.47 -6.15 -5.08
C THR A 45 -35.99 -7.11 -6.15
N PHE A 46 -35.14 -8.00 -6.65
CA PHE A 46 -35.54 -9.06 -7.58
C PHE A 46 -36.06 -10.25 -6.76
N ALA A 47 -37.38 -10.35 -6.65
CA ALA A 47 -38.03 -11.46 -6.01
C ALA A 47 -37.77 -12.75 -6.81
N PRO A 48 -37.19 -13.81 -6.22
CA PRO A 48 -37.41 -15.15 -6.75
C PRO A 48 -38.91 -15.47 -6.70
N GLU A 49 -39.42 -16.31 -7.61
CA GLU A 49 -40.85 -16.67 -7.68
C GLU A 49 -41.39 -17.29 -6.37
N VAL A 50 -40.50 -17.72 -5.48
CA VAL A 50 -40.81 -18.34 -4.19
C VAL A 50 -39.87 -17.78 -3.11
N ASP A 51 -40.43 -17.24 -2.02
CA ASP A 51 -39.68 -16.90 -0.82
C ASP A 51 -39.46 -18.17 0.02
N VAL A 52 -38.39 -18.90 -0.31
CA VAL A 52 -38.03 -20.15 0.35
C VAL A 52 -37.86 -19.98 1.86
N GLY A 53 -37.45 -18.80 2.33
CA GLY A 53 -37.31 -18.51 3.76
C GLY A 53 -38.67 -18.45 4.46
N ALA A 54 -39.61 -17.69 3.91
CA ALA A 54 -40.97 -17.57 4.43
C ALA A 54 -41.84 -18.82 4.17
N GLU A 55 -41.43 -19.72 3.29
CA GLU A 55 -42.08 -21.02 3.08
C GLU A 55 -41.59 -22.08 4.08
N LEU A 56 -40.29 -22.11 4.36
CA LEU A 56 -39.69 -23.02 5.35
C LEU A 56 -39.97 -22.61 6.79
N THR A 57 -40.27 -21.33 7.04
CA THR A 57 -40.52 -20.78 8.37
C THR A 57 -41.74 -19.85 8.37
N SER A 58 -42.07 -19.23 9.51
CA SER A 58 -43.15 -18.22 9.57
C SER A 58 -42.64 -16.85 9.12
N PRO A 59 -43.51 -15.94 8.64
CA PRO A 59 -43.10 -14.58 8.29
C PRO A 59 -42.50 -13.86 9.50
N LEU A 60 -41.33 -13.24 9.31
CA LEU A 60 -40.59 -12.59 10.39
C LEU A 60 -41.37 -11.42 11.01
N ASN A 61 -41.51 -11.44 12.33
CA ASN A 61 -42.01 -10.29 13.07
C ASN A 61 -40.92 -9.21 13.17
N LYS A 62 -41.05 -8.14 12.37
CA LYS A 62 -40.08 -7.03 12.31
C LYS A 62 -39.79 -6.39 13.69
N SER A 63 -40.76 -6.41 14.62
CA SER A 63 -40.57 -5.86 15.98
C SER A 63 -39.60 -6.72 16.82
N GLU A 64 -39.74 -8.05 16.75
CA GLU A 64 -38.87 -8.98 17.47
C GLU A 64 -37.46 -8.99 16.86
N VAL A 65 -37.37 -8.95 15.52
CA VAL A 65 -36.08 -8.81 14.82
C VAL A 65 -35.34 -7.54 15.26
N LEU A 66 -36.03 -6.41 15.39
CA LEU A 66 -35.42 -5.17 15.90
C LEU A 66 -34.92 -5.32 17.35
N LYS A 67 -35.65 -6.01 18.23
CA LYS A 67 -35.19 -6.29 19.59
C LYS A 67 -33.93 -7.16 19.58
N THR A 68 -33.92 -8.20 18.76
CA THR A 68 -32.77 -9.11 18.57
C THR A 68 -31.54 -8.36 18.07
N LEU A 69 -31.67 -7.52 17.02
CA LEU A 69 -30.57 -6.72 16.49
C LEU A 69 -30.02 -5.71 17.51
N ASN A 70 -30.89 -5.08 18.30
CA ASN A 70 -30.46 -4.18 19.37
C ASN A 70 -29.73 -4.93 20.50
N LYS A 71 -30.13 -6.17 20.81
CA LYS A 71 -29.44 -7.04 21.76
C LYS A 71 -28.06 -7.45 21.22
N PHE A 72 -27.97 -7.82 19.94
CA PHE A 72 -26.74 -8.17 19.24
C PHE A 72 -25.69 -7.04 19.33
N CYS A 73 -26.08 -5.81 18.98
CA CYS A 73 -25.17 -4.65 18.97
C CYS A 73 -24.62 -4.27 20.36
N LYS A 74 -25.38 -4.54 21.44
CA LYS A 74 -24.98 -4.23 22.82
C LYS A 74 -24.07 -5.29 23.45
N ARG A 75 -23.95 -6.49 22.85
CA ARG A 75 -23.13 -7.56 23.42
C ARG A 75 -21.65 -7.23 23.32
N ARG A 76 -20.95 -7.37 24.43
CA ARG A 76 -19.49 -7.15 24.51
C ARG A 76 -18.72 -8.17 23.69
N GLU A 77 -19.19 -9.41 23.66
CA GLU A 77 -18.56 -10.51 22.93
C GLU A 77 -18.59 -10.26 21.42
N VAL A 78 -19.73 -9.78 20.90
CA VAL A 78 -19.90 -9.37 19.50
C VAL A 78 -18.97 -8.22 19.14
N GLN A 79 -18.90 -7.19 19.99
CA GLN A 79 -18.01 -6.04 19.75
C GLN A 79 -16.53 -6.44 19.79
N LYS A 80 -16.15 -7.33 20.72
CA LYS A 80 -14.78 -7.85 20.81
C LYS A 80 -14.41 -8.66 19.57
N LEU A 81 -15.30 -9.56 19.15
CA LEU A 81 -15.09 -10.39 17.96
C LEU A 81 -15.04 -9.54 16.67
N ALA A 82 -15.84 -8.47 16.60
CA ALA A 82 -15.76 -7.50 15.51
C ALA A 82 -14.39 -6.79 15.47
N ALA A 83 -13.89 -6.35 16.63
CA ALA A 83 -12.56 -5.72 16.72
C ALA A 83 -11.43 -6.67 16.32
N GLU A 84 -11.52 -7.95 16.70
CA GLU A 84 -10.58 -9.01 16.26
C GLU A 84 -10.60 -9.21 14.74
N ASN A 85 -11.71 -8.89 14.07
CA ASN A 85 -11.87 -8.93 12.61
C ASN A 85 -11.61 -7.57 11.93
N GLY A 86 -11.02 -6.60 12.62
CA GLY A 86 -10.65 -5.30 12.04
C GLY A 86 -11.79 -4.28 11.96
N LEU A 87 -12.94 -4.54 12.59
CA LEU A 87 -14.02 -3.58 12.74
C LEU A 87 -13.83 -2.77 14.02
N ASP A 88 -13.36 -1.54 13.90
CA ASP A 88 -13.37 -0.60 15.01
C ASP A 88 -14.80 -0.13 15.35
N ALA A 89 -14.95 0.64 16.43
CA ALA A 89 -16.28 1.11 16.87
C ALA A 89 -17.03 1.92 15.80
N ARG A 90 -16.29 2.63 14.93
CA ARG A 90 -16.87 3.47 13.87
C ARG A 90 -17.40 2.61 12.73
N LEU A 91 -16.58 1.71 12.21
CA LEU A 91 -16.94 0.77 11.15
C LEU A 91 -18.06 -0.15 11.64
N PHE A 92 -17.95 -0.68 12.85
CA PHE A 92 -18.98 -1.52 13.46
C PHE A 92 -20.34 -0.83 13.47
N HIS A 93 -20.40 0.44 13.89
CA HIS A 93 -21.65 1.21 13.88
C HIS A 93 -22.19 1.42 12.46
N GLN A 94 -21.33 1.78 11.50
CA GLN A 94 -21.73 1.96 10.09
C GLN A 94 -22.26 0.67 9.47
N VAL A 95 -21.58 -0.47 9.68
CA VAL A 95 -22.04 -1.79 9.24
C VAL A 95 -23.37 -2.12 9.92
N PHE A 96 -23.50 -1.90 11.23
CA PHE A 96 -24.73 -2.21 11.96
C PHE A 96 -25.94 -1.42 11.44
N VAL A 97 -25.77 -0.11 11.20
CA VAL A 97 -26.84 0.71 10.62
C VAL A 97 -27.24 0.21 9.25
N SER A 98 -26.27 -0.15 8.40
CA SER A 98 -26.53 -0.72 7.07
C SER A 98 -27.19 -2.10 7.15
N PHE A 99 -26.69 -3.00 8.00
CA PHE A 99 -27.21 -4.35 8.18
C PHE A 99 -28.64 -4.36 8.71
N ARG A 100 -28.93 -3.51 9.70
CA ARG A 100 -30.29 -3.30 10.21
C ARG A 100 -31.22 -2.80 9.10
N LYS A 101 -30.77 -1.82 8.31
CA LYS A 101 -31.55 -1.28 7.18
C LYS A 101 -31.83 -2.39 6.16
N TYR A 102 -30.81 -3.16 5.79
CA TYR A 102 -30.91 -4.31 4.90
C TYR A 102 -31.94 -5.33 5.38
N ILE A 103 -31.92 -5.74 6.64
CA ILE A 103 -32.87 -6.73 7.17
C ILE A 103 -34.32 -6.21 7.21
N ILE A 104 -34.53 -4.92 7.51
CA ILE A 104 -35.89 -4.37 7.71
C ILE A 104 -36.57 -3.97 6.40
N GLU A 105 -35.79 -3.42 5.47
CA GLU A 105 -36.27 -2.91 4.18
C GLU A 105 -36.30 -3.96 3.08
N SER A 106 -35.51 -5.04 3.18
CA SER A 106 -35.54 -6.11 2.17
C SER A 106 -36.84 -6.90 2.26
N SER A 107 -37.51 -7.05 1.12
CA SER A 107 -38.68 -7.92 0.98
C SER A 107 -38.30 -9.40 0.95
N PHE A 108 -37.06 -9.70 0.54
CA PHE A 108 -36.50 -11.05 0.48
C PHE A 108 -35.12 -11.06 1.14
N LEU A 109 -34.87 -12.02 2.02
CA LEU A 109 -33.59 -12.23 2.70
C LEU A 109 -32.99 -13.56 2.24
N ASN A 110 -31.68 -13.72 2.40
CA ASN A 110 -31.06 -15.04 2.24
C ASN A 110 -31.80 -16.06 3.14
N PRO A 111 -32.24 -17.22 2.62
CA PRO A 111 -32.97 -18.23 3.39
C PRO A 111 -32.27 -18.61 4.71
N ASP A 112 -30.94 -18.73 4.70
CA ASP A 112 -30.16 -19.08 5.90
C ASP A 112 -30.27 -18.00 6.99
N LEU A 113 -30.20 -16.73 6.57
CA LEU A 113 -30.37 -15.58 7.46
C LEU A 113 -31.81 -15.50 7.99
N HIS A 114 -32.80 -15.81 7.14
CA HIS A 114 -34.21 -15.81 7.53
C HIS A 114 -34.49 -16.88 8.59
N ILE A 115 -34.00 -18.11 8.40
CA ILE A 115 -34.16 -19.22 9.34
C ILE A 115 -33.54 -18.87 10.70
N ILE A 116 -32.31 -18.36 10.71
CA ILE A 116 -31.61 -18.01 11.96
C ILE A 116 -32.33 -16.88 12.70
N LEU A 117 -32.80 -15.85 11.97
CA LEU A 117 -33.59 -14.79 12.58
C LEU A 117 -34.88 -15.32 13.21
N ASN A 118 -35.57 -16.25 12.55
CA ASN A 118 -36.77 -16.88 13.06
C ASN A 118 -36.47 -17.72 14.31
N ASP A 119 -35.44 -18.56 14.28
CA ASP A 119 -35.05 -19.41 15.41
C ASP A 119 -34.68 -18.59 16.64
N ILE A 120 -33.95 -17.48 16.46
CA ILE A 120 -33.63 -16.57 17.56
C ILE A 120 -34.89 -15.89 18.10
N CYS A 121 -35.83 -15.49 17.24
CA CYS A 121 -37.10 -14.88 17.67
C CYS A 121 -37.99 -15.87 18.44
N CYS A 122 -37.94 -17.16 18.09
CA CYS A 122 -38.64 -18.24 18.78
C CYS A 122 -37.89 -18.76 20.01
N GLY A 123 -36.68 -18.28 20.28
CA GLY A 123 -35.84 -18.72 21.41
C GLY A 123 -35.13 -20.06 21.21
N ALA A 124 -35.12 -20.59 19.98
CA ALA A 124 -34.44 -21.82 19.58
C ALA A 124 -32.99 -21.60 19.11
N GLY A 125 -32.56 -20.34 18.94
CA GLY A 125 -31.19 -19.97 18.52
C GLY A 125 -30.54 -18.93 19.43
N HIS A 126 -29.22 -18.76 19.30
CA HIS A 126 -28.47 -17.78 20.07
C HIS A 126 -28.20 -16.52 19.24
N VAL A 127 -28.16 -15.35 19.89
CA VAL A 127 -28.02 -14.05 19.20
C VAL A 127 -26.68 -13.94 18.46
N ASP A 128 -25.66 -14.63 18.94
CA ASP A 128 -24.31 -14.59 18.36
C ASP A 128 -24.25 -15.32 16.99
N ASP A 129 -25.25 -16.16 16.67
CA ASP A 129 -25.36 -16.87 15.38
C ASP A 129 -25.58 -15.90 14.20
N LEU A 130 -25.92 -14.64 14.48
CA LEU A 130 -25.99 -13.56 13.48
C LEU A 130 -24.61 -13.03 13.06
N PHE A 131 -23.57 -13.27 13.84
CA PHE A 131 -22.26 -12.67 13.61
C PHE A 131 -21.64 -13.02 12.25
N PRO A 132 -21.68 -14.28 11.76
CA PRO A 132 -21.15 -14.62 10.44
C PRO A 132 -21.81 -13.82 9.30
N PHE A 133 -23.13 -13.65 9.34
CA PHE A 133 -23.88 -12.86 8.35
C PHE A 133 -23.58 -11.36 8.47
N PHE A 134 -23.45 -10.86 9.71
CA PHE A 134 -23.04 -9.49 9.97
C PHE A 134 -21.63 -9.22 9.41
N LEU A 135 -20.68 -10.13 9.62
CA LEU A 135 -19.32 -10.00 9.12
C LEU A 135 -19.26 -10.12 7.58
N GLN A 136 -20.08 -10.98 6.98
CA GLN A 136 -20.21 -11.05 5.53
C GLN A 136 -20.74 -9.73 4.96
N HIS A 137 -21.76 -9.13 5.58
CA HIS A 137 -22.26 -7.80 5.21
C HIS A 137 -21.20 -6.72 5.39
N ALA A 138 -20.41 -6.79 6.47
CA ALA A 138 -19.30 -5.89 6.71
C ALA A 138 -18.27 -5.91 5.58
N ARG A 139 -17.93 -7.10 5.08
CA ARG A 139 -16.98 -7.30 3.96
C ARG A 139 -17.51 -6.77 2.64
N GLN A 140 -18.83 -6.80 2.41
CA GLN A 140 -19.44 -6.17 1.24
C GLN A 140 -19.36 -4.64 1.30
N ILE A 141 -19.54 -4.05 2.49
CA ILE A 141 -19.42 -2.59 2.69
C ILE A 141 -17.95 -2.15 2.65
N PHE A 142 -17.06 -2.94 3.25
CA PHE A 142 -15.64 -2.67 3.40
C PHE A 142 -14.81 -3.86 2.89
N PRO A 143 -14.60 -3.99 1.56
CA PRO A 143 -13.83 -5.10 0.98
C PRO A 143 -12.39 -5.17 1.49
N MET A 144 -11.86 -4.02 1.93
CA MET A 144 -10.52 -3.89 2.51
C MET A 144 -10.29 -4.83 3.69
N LEU A 145 -11.34 -5.18 4.46
CA LEU A 145 -11.25 -6.09 5.60
C LEU A 145 -10.81 -7.51 5.22
N GLU A 146 -11.04 -7.94 3.98
CA GLU A 146 -10.65 -9.27 3.51
C GLU A 146 -9.19 -9.32 3.05
N CYS A 147 -8.62 -8.20 2.60
CA CYS A 147 -7.34 -8.17 1.90
C CYS A 147 -6.28 -7.29 2.59
N MET A 148 -6.42 -7.02 3.90
CA MET A 148 -5.44 -6.22 4.64
C MET A 148 -4.01 -6.75 4.57
N ASP A 149 -3.84 -8.07 4.64
CA ASP A 149 -2.52 -8.69 4.54
C ASP A 149 -1.90 -8.53 3.15
N ASP A 150 -2.71 -8.59 2.10
CA ASP A 150 -2.24 -8.41 0.74
C ASP A 150 -1.87 -6.96 0.47
N LEU A 151 -2.67 -6.01 0.98
CA LEU A 151 -2.35 -4.59 0.92
C LEU A 151 -1.05 -4.28 1.67
N ARG A 152 -0.82 -4.92 2.81
CA ARG A 152 0.44 -4.81 3.56
C ARG A 152 1.63 -5.35 2.76
N LYS A 153 1.48 -6.48 2.08
CA LYS A 153 2.54 -7.04 1.22
C LYS A 153 2.84 -6.14 0.02
N ILE A 154 1.80 -5.64 -0.65
CA ILE A 154 1.94 -4.78 -1.84
C ILE A 154 2.58 -3.45 -1.47
N SER A 155 2.31 -2.93 -0.27
CA SER A 155 2.91 -1.69 0.26
C SER A 155 4.19 -1.91 1.06
N ASP A 156 4.79 -3.10 1.02
CA ASP A 156 6.05 -3.36 1.72
C ASP A 156 7.23 -2.74 0.95
N LEU A 157 7.65 -1.55 1.38
CA LEU A 157 8.75 -0.80 0.78
C LEU A 157 10.07 -0.88 1.58
N ARG A 158 10.24 -1.89 2.44
CA ARG A 158 11.41 -1.97 3.35
C ARG A 158 12.74 -2.23 2.66
N LEU A 159 12.75 -2.86 1.48
CA LEU A 159 13.97 -3.20 0.76
C LEU A 159 14.04 -2.58 -0.66
N PRO A 160 14.07 -1.24 -0.79
CA PRO A 160 14.19 -0.57 -2.09
C PRO A 160 15.40 -1.03 -2.93
N PRO A 161 16.56 -1.42 -2.36
CA PRO A 161 17.66 -1.97 -3.14
C PRO A 161 17.31 -3.20 -3.98
N ASN A 162 16.35 -4.02 -3.54
CA ASN A 162 15.96 -5.26 -4.21
C ASN A 162 15.08 -5.00 -5.45
N TRP A 163 14.51 -3.81 -5.58
CA TRP A 163 13.71 -3.43 -6.74
C TRP A 163 14.54 -3.25 -8.01
N TYR A 164 15.88 -3.21 -7.89
CA TYR A 164 16.81 -2.98 -8.99
C TYR A 164 17.80 -4.14 -9.15
N PRO A 165 17.35 -5.35 -9.52
CA PRO A 165 18.18 -6.55 -9.58
C PRO A 165 19.33 -6.41 -10.60
N GLU A 166 19.07 -5.83 -11.77
CA GLU A 166 20.08 -5.60 -12.81
C GLU A 166 21.20 -4.70 -12.32
N ALA A 167 20.85 -3.61 -11.62
CA ALA A 167 21.85 -2.75 -11.00
C ALA A 167 22.65 -3.58 -9.97
N ARG A 168 21.99 -4.36 -9.10
CA ARG A 168 22.66 -5.15 -8.05
C ARG A 168 23.54 -6.29 -8.57
N ALA A 169 23.33 -6.76 -9.79
CA ALA A 169 24.17 -7.76 -10.44
C ALA A 169 25.54 -7.23 -10.89
N VAL A 170 25.69 -5.91 -11.04
CA VAL A 170 26.93 -5.27 -11.50
C VAL A 170 27.65 -4.56 -10.34
N GLU A 171 28.97 -4.69 -10.30
CA GLU A 171 29.81 -3.92 -9.38
C GLU A 171 29.74 -2.43 -9.73
N ARG A 172 29.23 -1.61 -8.80
CA ARG A 172 29.06 -0.16 -8.99
C ARG A 172 29.83 0.62 -7.94
N LYS A 173 30.61 1.59 -8.38
CA LYS A 173 31.34 2.50 -7.51
C LYS A 173 30.63 3.84 -7.39
N ILE A 174 30.26 4.21 -6.16
CA ILE A 174 29.64 5.51 -5.89
C ILE A 174 30.73 6.54 -5.58
N VAL A 175 30.78 7.63 -6.34
CA VAL A 175 31.69 8.76 -6.10
C VAL A 175 30.86 9.97 -5.69
N PHE A 176 31.07 10.46 -4.46
CA PHE A 176 30.36 11.62 -3.93
C PHE A 176 31.21 12.88 -4.03
N HIS A 177 30.81 13.80 -4.93
CA HIS A 177 31.46 15.10 -5.07
C HIS A 177 30.88 16.12 -4.07
N ALA A 178 31.41 16.14 -2.86
CA ALA A 178 30.99 17.07 -1.79
C ALA A 178 31.59 18.47 -1.98
N GLY A 179 30.83 19.51 -1.64
CA GLY A 179 31.32 20.90 -1.61
C GLY A 179 30.22 21.95 -1.72
N PRO A 180 30.47 23.22 -1.38
CA PRO A 180 29.49 24.31 -1.48
C PRO A 180 29.12 24.61 -2.94
N THR A 181 28.10 25.44 -3.18
CA THR A 181 27.78 25.91 -4.54
C THR A 181 29.00 26.61 -5.16
N ASN A 182 29.12 26.54 -6.49
CA ASN A 182 30.23 27.15 -7.26
C ASN A 182 31.67 26.67 -6.93
N SER A 183 31.83 25.55 -6.22
CA SER A 183 33.14 24.93 -5.92
C SER A 183 33.73 24.05 -7.03
N GLY A 184 33.16 24.06 -8.23
CA GLY A 184 33.61 23.22 -9.34
C GLY A 184 33.26 21.72 -9.23
N LYS A 185 32.56 21.28 -8.17
CA LYS A 185 32.17 19.87 -7.99
C LYS A 185 31.39 19.27 -9.18
N THR A 186 30.45 20.03 -9.72
CA THR A 186 29.63 19.61 -10.87
C THR A 186 30.49 19.53 -12.14
N TYR A 187 31.44 20.45 -12.28
CA TYR A 187 32.33 20.50 -13.44
C TYR A 187 33.19 19.23 -13.53
N HIS A 188 33.81 18.79 -12.43
CA HIS A 188 34.60 17.56 -12.41
C HIS A 188 33.78 16.32 -12.78
N ALA A 189 32.55 16.21 -12.27
CA ALA A 189 31.65 15.09 -12.59
C ALA A 189 31.25 15.09 -14.08
N ILE A 190 30.91 16.26 -14.64
CA ILE A 190 30.56 16.40 -16.06
C ILE A 190 31.77 16.11 -16.96
N GLN A 191 32.97 16.58 -16.60
CA GLN A 191 34.19 16.29 -17.38
C GLN A 191 34.49 14.79 -17.43
N ARG A 192 34.24 14.05 -16.35
CA ARG A 192 34.39 12.58 -16.35
C ARG A 192 33.34 11.90 -17.22
N TYR A 193 32.09 12.40 -17.19
CA TYR A 193 30.98 11.96 -18.04
C TYR A 193 31.28 12.15 -19.52
N LEU A 194 31.73 13.34 -19.94
CA LEU A 194 32.06 13.63 -21.35
C LEU A 194 33.23 12.79 -21.90
N LYS A 195 34.08 12.25 -21.03
CA LYS A 195 35.21 11.38 -21.40
C LYS A 195 34.88 9.88 -21.36
N ALA A 196 33.70 9.49 -20.87
CA ALA A 196 33.29 8.09 -20.81
C ALA A 196 32.71 7.65 -22.17
N GLU A 197 32.86 6.37 -22.52
CA GLU A 197 32.32 5.81 -23.77
C GLU A 197 30.78 5.82 -23.79
N SER A 198 30.16 5.68 -22.62
CA SER A 198 28.72 5.85 -22.42
C SER A 198 28.45 6.39 -21.02
N GLY A 199 27.29 7.03 -20.82
CA GLY A 199 26.89 7.52 -19.51
C GLY A 199 25.54 8.21 -19.52
N VAL A 200 25.00 8.48 -18.34
CA VAL A 200 23.74 9.21 -18.15
C VAL A 200 23.92 10.40 -17.21
N TYR A 201 23.38 11.55 -17.60
CA TYR A 201 23.33 12.74 -16.76
C TYR A 201 21.91 12.93 -16.19
N CYS A 202 21.78 12.81 -14.86
CA CYS A 202 20.53 13.04 -14.15
C CYS A 202 20.51 14.44 -13.53
N GLY A 203 19.89 15.39 -14.25
CA GLY A 203 19.73 16.78 -13.81
C GLY A 203 18.45 17.01 -13.01
N PRO A 204 18.44 17.86 -11.98
CA PRO A 204 17.24 18.16 -11.20
C PRO A 204 16.26 19.11 -11.91
N LEU A 205 16.72 19.82 -12.94
CA LEU A 205 15.95 20.79 -13.70
C LEU A 205 16.07 20.50 -15.19
N LYS A 206 14.97 20.70 -15.92
CA LYS A 206 14.94 20.54 -17.38
C LYS A 206 15.96 21.43 -18.09
N LEU A 207 16.14 22.67 -17.61
CA LEU A 207 17.14 23.61 -18.15
C LEU A 207 18.57 23.05 -18.05
N LEU A 208 18.92 22.42 -16.93
CA LEU A 208 20.24 21.82 -16.73
C LEU A 208 20.44 20.59 -17.63
N ALA A 209 19.39 19.78 -17.84
CA ALA A 209 19.46 18.67 -18.78
C ALA A 209 19.74 19.18 -20.22
N HIS A 210 19.08 20.27 -20.62
CA HIS A 210 19.29 20.89 -21.93
C HIS A 210 20.69 21.49 -22.08
N GLU A 211 21.18 22.18 -21.05
CA GLU A 211 22.53 22.76 -21.04
C GLU A 211 23.61 21.68 -21.22
N ILE A 212 23.51 20.56 -20.49
CA ILE A 212 24.49 19.47 -20.59
C ILE A 212 24.37 18.74 -21.93
N PHE A 213 23.15 18.55 -22.44
CA PHE A 213 22.94 17.96 -23.76
C PHE A 213 23.61 18.77 -24.87
N GLN A 214 23.37 20.09 -24.90
CA GLN A 214 24.04 20.98 -25.86
C GLN A 214 25.56 20.88 -25.73
N LYS A 215 26.08 21.05 -24.51
CA LYS A 215 27.52 20.96 -24.24
C LYS A 215 28.14 19.62 -24.66
N SER A 216 27.42 18.51 -24.53
CA SER A 216 27.93 17.20 -24.93
C SER A 216 27.94 16.99 -26.44
N ASN A 217 26.90 17.46 -27.15
CA ASN A 217 26.85 17.38 -28.61
C ASN A 217 27.87 18.30 -29.28
N ASP A 218 28.10 19.47 -28.69
CA ASP A 218 29.08 20.43 -29.19
C ASP A 218 30.52 19.92 -28.95
N ALA A 219 30.74 19.19 -27.85
CA ALA A 219 32.06 18.68 -27.47
C ALA A 219 32.43 17.34 -28.12
N VAL A 220 31.44 16.52 -28.50
CA VAL A 220 31.66 15.17 -29.04
C VAL A 220 30.73 14.96 -30.23
N SER A 221 31.26 14.56 -31.38
CA SER A 221 30.49 14.11 -32.54
C SER A 221 29.86 12.72 -32.29
N MET A 222 29.19 12.58 -31.14
CA MET A 222 28.41 11.43 -30.76
C MET A 222 26.93 11.82 -30.87
N SER A 223 26.16 11.02 -31.57
CA SER A 223 24.70 11.17 -31.65
C SER A 223 24.09 10.83 -30.29
N LEU A 224 24.00 11.82 -29.40
CA LEU A 224 23.22 11.67 -28.18
C LEU A 224 21.75 11.87 -28.52
N ASN A 225 20.94 10.88 -28.15
CA ASN A 225 19.51 11.07 -28.11
C ASN A 225 19.17 11.83 -26.82
N LEU A 226 18.66 13.07 -26.95
CA LEU A 226 17.90 13.70 -25.87
C LEU A 226 16.57 12.97 -25.72
N HIS A 227 16.61 11.72 -25.28
CA HIS A 227 15.50 11.24 -24.49
C HIS A 227 15.56 12.10 -23.24
N LEU A 228 14.77 13.18 -23.22
CA LEU A 228 14.28 13.74 -21.99
C LEU A 228 13.72 12.54 -21.24
N ILE A 229 14.48 11.96 -20.32
CA ILE A 229 14.05 10.91 -19.41
C ILE A 229 13.11 11.56 -18.38
N LEU A 230 12.15 12.35 -18.86
CA LEU A 230 11.04 12.86 -18.09
C LEU A 230 9.97 11.78 -18.01
N PRO A 231 9.52 11.12 -19.11
CA PRO A 231 8.46 10.12 -18.96
C PRO A 231 8.97 8.79 -18.38
N PHE A 232 10.17 8.34 -18.76
CA PHE A 232 10.65 7.00 -18.39
C PHE A 232 11.14 6.91 -16.94
N LEU A 233 11.79 7.96 -16.41
CA LEU A 233 12.08 8.07 -14.98
C LEU A 233 10.87 8.52 -14.17
N GLN A 234 9.87 9.22 -14.72
CA GLN A 234 8.62 9.47 -13.96
C GLN A 234 7.82 8.19 -13.71
N SER A 235 7.94 7.15 -14.54
CA SER A 235 7.32 5.86 -14.24
C SER A 235 8.08 5.08 -13.15
N TYR A 236 9.40 5.27 -13.02
CA TYR A 236 10.25 4.60 -12.02
C TYR A 236 10.44 5.40 -10.71
N CYS A 237 10.33 6.74 -10.74
CA CYS A 237 10.53 7.63 -9.59
C CYS A 237 9.21 8.19 -9.02
N LYS A 238 8.04 7.71 -9.48
CA LYS A 238 6.74 8.21 -8.98
C LYS A 238 6.48 7.93 -7.50
N HIS A 239 7.33 7.17 -6.82
CA HIS A 239 7.16 6.84 -5.41
C HIS A 239 8.25 7.30 -4.44
N ASP A 240 9.40 7.84 -4.87
CA ASP A 240 10.43 8.22 -3.89
C ASP A 240 11.21 9.49 -4.22
N CYS A 241 11.10 10.44 -3.28
CA CYS A 241 11.76 11.73 -3.27
C CYS A 241 13.21 11.58 -2.78
N TRP A 242 14.16 11.26 -3.66
CA TRP A 242 15.58 11.44 -3.36
C TRP A 242 16.36 11.99 -4.56
N LEU A 243 16.45 13.31 -4.60
CA LEU A 243 17.28 14.06 -5.53
C LEU A 243 18.76 13.99 -5.09
N LYS A 244 19.42 12.86 -5.32
CA LYS A 244 20.90 12.80 -5.28
C LYS A 244 21.43 12.92 -6.69
N LYS A 245 22.24 13.96 -6.95
CA LYS A 245 23.05 14.11 -8.17
C LYS A 245 24.01 12.92 -8.25
N CYS A 246 23.59 11.84 -8.87
CA CYS A 246 24.45 10.74 -9.27
C CYS A 246 24.75 10.90 -10.75
N VAL A 247 26.02 11.14 -11.07
CA VAL A 247 26.55 10.80 -12.38
C VAL A 247 26.90 9.32 -12.29
N LEU A 248 26.10 8.47 -12.93
CA LEU A 248 26.40 7.06 -13.09
C LEU A 248 27.33 6.95 -14.31
N THR A 249 28.60 6.66 -14.05
CA THR A 249 29.58 6.18 -15.04
C THR A 249 29.72 4.68 -14.92
#